data_AF-A0A941X3I5-F1
#
_entry.id   AF-A0A941X3I5-F1
#
_cell.length_a   1.000
_cell.length_b   1.000
_cell.length_c   1.000
_cell.angle_alpha   90.00
_cell.angle_beta   90.00
_cell.angle_gamma   90.00
#
_symmetry.space_group_name_H-M   'P 1'
#
loop_
_entity.id
_entity.type
_entity.pdbx_description
1 polymer ?
#
loop_
_entity_poly.entity_id
_entity_poly.type
_entity_poly.pdbx_seq_one_letter_code
_entity_poly.pdbx_strand_id
1 'polypeptide(L)'
;MGRLKIFETTTQNFINFAGGNPGAITTLFELQKVVQDKTAIYLITLDKMELYEDKLYMLWNDCCNRDISKVIKILDYYEKGIINQIDIDERIKNVGYGKSFDDLIQDKEERKEE
;
A
#
# COMPACT_ATOMS: atom_id res chain seq x y z
N MET A 1 17.30 -1.21 4.05
CA MET A 1 16.43 -1.71 2.98
C MET A 1 16.10 -0.58 2.01
N GLY A 2 15.91 -0.94 0.73
CA GLY A 2 16.30 -0.12 -0.41
C GLY A 2 15.20 0.77 -0.98
N ARG A 3 15.54 2.07 -1.10
CA ARG A 3 14.90 2.99 -2.05
C ARG A 3 14.84 2.35 -3.44
N LEU A 4 13.73 2.52 -4.14
CA LEU A 4 13.57 2.14 -5.54
C LEU A 4 14.79 2.53 -6.39
N LYS A 5 15.46 1.52 -6.98
CA LYS A 5 16.40 1.74 -8.07
C LYS A 5 15.64 1.61 -9.38
N ILE A 6 15.49 2.74 -10.06
CA ILE A 6 14.69 2.94 -11.28
C ILE A 6 15.19 2.09 -12.49
N PHE A 7 16.28 1.32 -12.32
CA PHE A 7 16.95 0.53 -13.35
C PHE A 7 16.88 -1.00 -13.14
N GLU A 8 16.18 -1.49 -12.11
CA GLU A 8 16.02 -2.94 -11.89
C GLU A 8 14.71 -3.48 -12.49
N THR A 9 14.72 -4.76 -12.90
CA THR A 9 13.52 -5.45 -13.39
C THR A 9 12.41 -5.45 -12.33
N THR A 10 11.14 -5.41 -12.76
CA THR A 10 9.97 -5.38 -11.86
C THR A 10 10.04 -6.46 -10.77
N THR A 11 10.53 -7.65 -11.12
CA THR A 11 10.77 -8.77 -10.20
C THR A 11 11.78 -8.45 -9.10
N GLN A 12 12.88 -7.77 -9.43
CA GLN A 12 13.91 -7.40 -8.46
C GLN A 12 13.37 -6.34 -7.48
N ASN A 13 12.60 -5.37 -7.99
CA ASN A 13 11.93 -4.38 -7.16
C ASN A 13 10.91 -5.04 -6.22
N PHE A 14 10.15 -6.02 -6.68
CA PHE A 14 9.24 -6.78 -5.81
C PHE A 14 9.97 -7.55 -4.72
N ILE A 15 11.10 -8.19 -5.04
CA ILE A 15 11.91 -8.91 -4.05
C ILE A 15 12.48 -7.92 -3.02
N ASN A 16 12.97 -6.76 -3.45
CA ASN A 16 13.48 -5.72 -2.57
C ASN A 16 12.39 -5.12 -1.67
N PHE A 17 11.17 -4.94 -2.19
CA PHE A 17 10.01 -4.45 -1.43
C PHE A 17 9.50 -5.46 -0.41
N ALA A 18 9.48 -6.72 -0.79
CA ALA A 18 8.96 -7.77 0.06
C ALA A 18 9.97 -8.27 1.08
N GLY A 19 11.28 -8.08 0.87
CA GLY A 19 12.34 -8.51 1.78
C GLY A 19 12.35 -10.01 2.09
N GLY A 20 11.73 -10.82 1.23
CA GLY A 20 11.53 -12.25 1.46
C GLY A 20 10.24 -12.62 2.20
N ASN A 21 9.38 -11.67 2.56
CA ASN A 21 8.05 -11.95 3.09
C ASN A 21 7.11 -12.44 1.95
N PRO A 22 6.64 -13.71 1.99
CA PRO A 22 5.83 -14.28 0.92
C PRO A 22 4.46 -13.59 0.78
N GLY A 23 3.92 -13.05 1.87
CA GLY A 23 2.69 -12.27 1.86
C GLY A 23 2.82 -10.96 1.11
N ALA A 24 3.92 -10.24 1.34
CA ALA A 24 4.24 -9.00 0.63
C ALA A 24 4.46 -9.26 -0.88
N ILE A 25 5.14 -10.36 -1.25
CA ILE A 25 5.27 -10.79 -2.64
C ILE A 25 3.90 -11.05 -3.27
N THR A 26 3.02 -11.76 -2.55
CA THR A 26 1.67 -12.09 -3.04
C THR A 26 0.87 -10.83 -3.35
N THR A 27 0.87 -9.85 -2.44
CA THR A 27 0.21 -8.56 -2.63
C THR A 27 0.69 -7.85 -3.89
N LEU A 28 2.01 -7.82 -4.10
CA LEU A 28 2.62 -7.15 -5.24
C LEU A 28 2.27 -7.82 -6.58
N PHE A 29 2.23 -9.16 -6.63
CA PHE A 29 1.78 -9.90 -7.81
C PHE A 29 0.29 -9.71 -8.09
N GLU A 30 -0.56 -9.70 -7.06
CA GLU A 30 -1.98 -9.40 -7.24
C GLU A 30 -2.20 -7.98 -7.76
N LEU A 31 -1.43 -7.01 -7.24
CA LEU A 31 -1.47 -5.62 -7.69
C LEU A 31 -1.05 -5.50 -9.17
N GLN A 32 0.00 -6.22 -9.58
CA GLN A 32 0.42 -6.25 -10.99
C GLN A 32 -0.64 -6.88 -11.90
N LYS A 33 -1.32 -7.94 -11.43
CA LYS A 33 -2.35 -8.63 -12.20
C LYS A 33 -3.57 -7.75 -12.46
N VAL A 34 -3.96 -6.92 -11.48
CA VAL A 34 -5.13 -6.04 -11.60
C VAL A 34 -4.78 -4.72 -12.30
N VAL A 35 -3.60 -4.16 -12.04
CA VAL A 35 -3.22 -2.83 -12.54
C VAL A 35 -1.86 -2.86 -13.23
N GLN A 36 -1.80 -3.65 -14.30
CA GLN A 36 -0.59 -3.92 -15.09
C GLN A 36 0.10 -2.63 -15.57
N ASP A 37 -0.67 -1.60 -15.93
CA ASP A 37 -0.18 -0.32 -16.45
C ASP A 37 0.27 0.66 -15.34
N LYS A 38 -0.40 0.62 -14.17
CA LYS A 38 -0.13 1.54 -13.03
C LYS A 38 0.79 0.95 -11.96
N THR A 39 1.27 -0.28 -12.15
CA THR A 39 2.09 -0.99 -11.15
C THR A 39 3.32 -0.17 -10.74
N ALA A 40 3.98 0.49 -11.69
CA ALA A 40 5.16 1.33 -11.40
C ALA A 40 4.80 2.55 -10.52
N ILE A 41 3.66 3.19 -10.77
CA ILE A 41 3.17 4.33 -9.98
C ILE A 41 2.87 3.88 -8.56
N TYR A 42 2.17 2.75 -8.40
CA TYR A 42 1.85 2.21 -7.09
C TYR A 42 3.07 1.76 -6.30
N LEU A 43 4.09 1.20 -6.96
CA LEU A 43 5.37 0.90 -6.31
C LEU A 43 6.03 2.18 -5.77
N ILE A 44 6.01 3.28 -6.54
CA ILE A 44 6.52 4.57 -6.08
C ILE A 44 5.70 5.11 -4.91
N THR A 45 4.37 4.95 -4.95
CA THR A 45 3.49 5.37 -3.85
C THR A 45 3.77 4.56 -2.59
N LEU A 46 3.98 3.26 -2.70
CA LEU A 46 4.39 2.40 -1.58
C LEU A 46 5.78 2.79 -1.02
N ASP A 47 6.73 3.15 -1.89
CA ASP A 47 8.05 3.67 -1.51
C ASP A 47 7.90 4.96 -0.69
N LYS A 48 7.07 5.90 -1.16
CA LYS A 48 6.76 7.16 -0.48
C LYS A 48 6.11 6.95 0.89
N MET A 49 5.27 5.94 1.01
CA MET A 49 4.62 5.58 2.29
C MET A 49 5.58 4.86 3.26
N GLU A 50 6.75 4.44 2.77
CA GLU A 50 7.72 3.57 3.44
C GLU A 50 7.11 2.25 3.92
N LEU A 51 6.22 1.68 3.11
CA LEU A 51 5.59 0.38 3.38
C LEU A 51 6.37 -0.73 2.69
N TYR A 52 7.24 -1.36 3.48
CA TYR A 52 8.08 -2.48 3.05
C TYR A 52 7.78 -3.72 3.89
N GLU A 53 8.06 -4.89 3.31
CA GLU A 53 8.11 -6.19 4.01
C GLU A 53 6.81 -6.47 4.79
N ASP A 54 6.90 -6.63 6.10
CA ASP A 54 5.77 -6.89 6.98
C ASP A 54 4.72 -5.79 6.98
N LYS A 55 5.13 -4.52 6.78
CA LYS A 55 4.17 -3.39 6.72
C LYS A 55 3.32 -3.44 5.46
N LEU A 56 3.90 -3.88 4.34
CA LEU A 56 3.16 -4.11 3.12
C LEU A 56 2.17 -5.26 3.29
N TYR A 57 2.61 -6.34 3.96
CA TYR A 57 1.74 -7.45 4.29
C TYR A 57 0.60 -7.03 5.23
N MET A 58 0.88 -6.22 6.26
CA MET A 58 -0.14 -5.68 7.17
C MET A 58 -1.16 -4.81 6.43
N LEU A 59 -0.74 -3.99 5.46
CA LEU A 59 -1.66 -3.22 4.64
C LEU A 59 -2.65 -4.15 3.91
N TRP A 60 -2.15 -5.19 3.26
CA TRP A 60 -3.00 -6.09 2.49
C TRP A 60 -3.84 -7.01 3.38
N ASN A 61 -3.23 -7.64 4.37
CA ASN A 61 -3.86 -8.64 5.22
C ASN A 61 -4.76 -8.01 6.29
N ASP A 62 -4.22 -7.11 7.12
CA ASP A 62 -4.91 -6.57 8.28
C ASP A 62 -5.78 -5.35 7.92
N CYS A 63 -5.27 -4.42 7.12
CA CYS A 63 -6.03 -3.21 6.75
C CYS A 63 -7.05 -3.47 5.64
N CYS A 64 -6.73 -4.34 4.68
CA CYS A 64 -7.55 -4.59 3.50
C CYS A 64 -8.24 -5.96 3.49
N ASN A 65 -8.07 -6.79 4.54
CA ASN A 65 -8.65 -8.13 4.62
C ASN A 65 -8.38 -9.00 3.37
N ARG A 66 -7.16 -8.89 2.82
CA ARG A 66 -6.68 -9.52 1.57
C ARG A 66 -7.39 -9.08 0.29
N ASP A 67 -8.13 -7.98 0.35
CA ASP A 67 -8.79 -7.41 -0.83
C ASP A 67 -7.88 -6.41 -1.55
N ILE A 68 -7.46 -6.77 -2.77
CA ILE A 68 -6.55 -5.93 -3.56
C ILE A 68 -7.23 -4.63 -4.04
N SER A 69 -8.56 -4.62 -4.19
CA SER A 69 -9.28 -3.41 -4.62
C SER A 69 -9.25 -2.35 -3.53
N LYS A 70 -9.30 -2.75 -2.25
CA LYS A 70 -9.10 -1.84 -1.12
C LYS A 70 -7.68 -1.28 -1.08
N VAL A 71 -6.66 -2.10 -1.34
CA VAL A 71 -5.26 -1.62 -1.42
C VAL A 71 -5.12 -0.55 -2.50
N ILE A 72 -5.68 -0.78 -3.69
CA ILE A 72 -5.66 0.19 -4.79
C ILE A 72 -6.36 1.49 -4.39
N LYS A 73 -7.52 1.42 -3.72
CA LYS A 73 -8.23 2.61 -3.21
C LYS A 73 -7.37 3.41 -2.23
N ILE A 74 -6.70 2.77 -1.29
CA ILE A 74 -5.83 3.46 -0.32
C ILE A 74 -4.67 4.17 -1.04
N LEU A 75 -4.05 3.49 -2.01
CA LEU A 75 -2.97 4.08 -2.82
C LEU A 75 -3.46 5.31 -3.60
N ASP A 76 -4.62 5.21 -4.24
CA ASP A 76 -5.23 6.31 -5.00
C ASP A 76 -5.64 7.48 -4.07
N TYR A 77 -6.19 7.19 -2.89
CA TYR A 77 -6.51 8.21 -1.90
C TYR A 77 -5.30 8.90 -1.31
N TYR A 78 -4.18 8.19 -1.18
CA TYR A 78 -2.92 8.81 -0.78
C TYR A 78 -2.35 9.71 -1.88
N GLU A 79 -2.41 9.29 -3.15
CA GLU A 79 -2.02 10.15 -4.27
C GLU A 79 -2.90 11.40 -4.37
N LYS A 80 -4.19 11.29 -4.02
CA LYS A 80 -5.14 12.41 -3.96
C LYS A 80 -5.01 13.27 -2.69
N GLY A 81 -4.14 12.92 -1.75
CA GLY A 81 -3.96 13.62 -0.47
C GLY A 81 -5.16 13.50 0.49
N ILE A 82 -6.04 12.52 0.28
CA ILE A 82 -7.14 12.20 1.18
C ILE A 82 -6.60 11.45 2.41
N ILE A 83 -5.64 10.55 2.19
CA ILE A 83 -4.88 9.85 3.24
C ILE A 83 -3.47 10.42 3.22
N ASN A 84 -2.94 10.77 4.39
CA ASN A 84 -1.59 11.32 4.53
C ASN A 84 -0.67 10.35 5.27
N GLN A 85 0.62 10.68 5.31
CA GLN A 85 1.63 9.82 5.96
C GLN A 85 1.31 9.54 7.44
N ILE A 86 0.74 10.51 8.15
CA ILE A 86 0.32 10.35 9.55
C ILE A 86 -0.75 9.25 9.68
N ASP A 87 -1.73 9.22 8.77
CA ASP A 87 -2.78 8.19 8.76
C ASP A 87 -2.20 6.80 8.51
N ILE A 88 -1.21 6.70 7.61
CA ILE A 88 -0.48 5.46 7.32
C ILE A 88 0.32 5.02 8.55
N ASP A 89 1.04 5.94 9.19
CA ASP A 89 1.86 5.64 10.36
C ASP A 89 0.98 5.19 11.54
N GLU A 90 -0.14 5.87 11.81
CA GLU A 90 -1.08 5.50 12.88
C GLU A 90 -1.81 4.18 12.65
N ARG A 91 -2.07 3.79 11.40
CA ARG A 91 -2.82 2.57 11.09
C ARG A 91 -1.97 1.36 10.77
N ILE A 92 -0.68 1.54 10.49
CA ILE A 92 0.22 0.45 10.09
C ILE A 92 1.51 0.45 10.88
N LYS A 93 2.22 1.59 11.02
CA LYS A 93 3.56 1.61 11.64
C LYS A 93 3.53 1.65 13.16
N ASN A 94 2.54 2.31 13.76
CA ASN A 94 2.43 2.57 15.20
C ASN A 94 1.48 1.59 15.91
N VAL A 95 1.11 0.49 15.24
CA VAL A 95 0.17 -0.50 15.75
C VAL A 95 0.77 -1.90 15.70
N GLY A 96 0.33 -2.78 16.60
CA GLY A 96 0.69 -4.20 16.57
C GLY A 96 -0.06 -4.99 15.49
N TYR A 97 -1.25 -4.54 15.09
CA TYR A 97 -2.08 -5.08 14.01
C TYR A 97 -2.64 -3.93 13.18
N GLY A 98 -2.61 -4.06 11.85
CA GLY A 98 -3.10 -3.03 10.94
C GLY A 98 -4.57 -2.70 11.19
N LYS A 99 -4.91 -1.42 11.20
CA LYS A 99 -6.31 -0.95 11.35
C LYS A 99 -6.92 -0.70 9.97
N SER A 100 -8.20 -1.06 9.80
CA SER A 100 -8.91 -0.80 8.53
C SER A 100 -8.89 0.70 8.19
N PHE A 101 -8.88 1.03 6.90
CA PHE A 101 -9.06 2.39 6.39
C PHE A 101 -10.54 2.77 6.16
N ASP A 102 -11.48 1.81 6.27
CA ASP A 102 -12.91 2.03 5.95
C ASP A 102 -13.51 3.23 6.72
N ASP A 103 -13.28 3.36 8.03
CA ASP A 103 -13.84 4.48 8.83
C ASP A 103 -13.32 5.85 8.37
N LEU A 104 -12.07 5.93 7.90
CA LEU A 104 -11.46 7.19 7.45
C LEU A 104 -11.87 7.55 6.03
N ILE A 105 -12.15 6.52 5.23
CA ILE A 105 -12.69 6.69 3.88
C ILE A 105 -14.12 7.20 3.99
N GLN A 106 -14.98 6.58 4.81
CA GLN A 106 -16.36 7.04 5.02
C GLN A 106 -16.39 8.49 5.52
N ASP A 107 -15.66 8.79 6.59
CA ASP A 107 -15.64 10.12 7.21
C ASP A 107 -15.07 11.23 6.29
N LYS A 108 -14.22 10.89 5.31
CA LYS A 108 -13.70 11.86 4.32
C LYS A 108 -14.49 11.91 3.02
N GLU A 109 -15.24 10.87 2.67
CA GLU A 109 -16.22 10.90 1.59
C GLU A 109 -17.44 11.75 2.00
N GLU A 110 -17.93 11.60 3.23
CA GLU A 110 -19.03 12.41 3.78
C GLU A 110 -18.67 13.91 3.81
N ARG A 111 -17.42 14.26 4.13
CA ARG A 111 -16.94 15.66 4.14
C ARG A 111 -16.71 16.31 2.78
N LYS A 112 -16.84 15.56 1.67
CA LYS A 112 -16.77 16.11 0.31
C LYS A 112 -18.15 16.44 -0.28
N GLU A 113 -19.23 16.05 0.39
CA GLU A 113 -20.61 16.31 -0.02
C GLU A 113 -21.23 17.55 0.67
N GLU A 114 -20.50 18.25 1.55
CA GLU A 114 -20.85 19.55 2.13
C GLU A 114 -20.09 20.72 1.47
#